data_AF-A0A1V5DQ52-F1
#
_entry.id   AF-A0A1V5DQ52-F1
#
_cell.length_a   1.000
_cell.length_b   1.000
_cell.length_c   1.000
_cell.angle_alpha   90.00
_cell.angle_beta   90.00
_cell.angle_gamma   90.00
#
_symmetry.space_group_name_H-M   'P 1'
#
loop_
_entity.id
_entity.type
_entity.pdbx_description
1 polymer ?
#
loop_
_entity_poly.entity_id
_entity_poly.type
_entity_poly.pdbx_seq_one_letter_code
_entity_poly.pdbx_strand_id
1 'polypeptide(L)'
;MHEDVELENGHYDPSIRKELEQADWKIIFPKLIWFAKNQSDKFYWLGTRHFQPQDLVQEAISLAFGCGENGKYRNWNKDYYPDLTSFLKGVIKSIVSHEIEHIMEFPHNAIEPTGDKTSDFIGESAPEAKNIYDALSSNSPEDNFERNEIKKVLSVRVAKLKSLAAGDEEMELVMMCFDDGISTPREIAKATGYDVSRIYNIIKRIKRKIKNIKLLQQ
;
A
#
# COMPACT_ATOMS: atom_id res chain seq x y z
N MET A 1 40.17 -11.16 20.63
CA MET A 1 39.80 -12.08 19.56
C MET A 1 38.31 -11.93 19.36
N HIS A 2 37.92 -10.99 18.50
CA HIS A 2 36.57 -10.93 17.97
C HIS A 2 36.62 -11.71 16.66
N GLU A 3 35.89 -12.81 16.59
CA GLU A 3 35.68 -13.55 15.35
C GLU A 3 34.84 -12.68 14.43
N ASP A 4 35.48 -12.17 13.38
CA ASP A 4 34.79 -11.67 12.20
C ASP A 4 34.13 -12.87 11.51
N VAL A 5 32.83 -13.02 11.70
CA VAL A 5 32.01 -13.99 10.96
C VAL A 5 31.67 -13.35 9.61
N GLU A 6 32.44 -13.71 8.59
CA GLU A 6 32.10 -13.46 7.20
C GLU A 6 30.78 -14.18 6.88
N LEU A 7 29.67 -13.44 6.79
CA LEU A 7 28.40 -13.94 6.28
C LEU A 7 28.48 -14.05 4.74
N GLU A 8 29.31 -14.96 4.25
CA GLU A 8 29.30 -15.39 2.86
C GLU A 8 28.20 -16.42 2.62
N ASN A 9 27.19 -15.96 1.88
CA ASN A 9 26.08 -16.67 1.22
C ASN A 9 24.73 -16.19 1.74
N GLY A 10 23.88 -15.75 0.80
CA GLY A 10 22.52 -15.31 1.02
C GLY A 10 21.66 -16.39 1.67
N HIS A 11 21.81 -16.54 2.98
CA HIS A 11 21.00 -17.35 3.84
C HIS A 11 20.23 -16.46 4.82
N TYR A 12 19.04 -16.94 5.16
CA TYR A 12 18.21 -16.35 6.21
C TYR A 12 18.99 -16.35 7.54
N ASP A 13 19.03 -15.20 8.23
CA ASP A 13 19.67 -15.08 9.53
C ASP A 13 18.72 -15.55 10.65
N PRO A 14 18.99 -16.71 11.29
CA PRO A 14 18.10 -17.25 12.31
C PRO A 14 18.05 -16.39 13.59
N SER A 15 19.05 -15.54 13.84
CA SER A 15 19.09 -14.70 15.04
C SER A 15 17.93 -13.71 15.08
N ILE A 16 17.50 -13.23 13.90
CA ILE A 16 16.39 -12.30 13.72
C ILE A 16 15.06 -12.92 14.17
N ARG A 17 14.91 -14.25 14.01
CA ARG A 17 13.69 -14.96 14.39
C ARG A 17 13.34 -14.75 15.86
N LYS A 18 14.33 -14.87 16.75
CA LYS A 18 14.12 -14.73 18.18
C LYS A 18 13.59 -13.34 18.54
N GLU A 19 14.01 -12.33 17.80
CA GLU A 19 13.60 -10.96 18.02
C GLU A 19 12.22 -10.67 17.46
N LEU A 20 11.91 -11.24 16.28
CA LEU A 20 10.56 -11.21 15.72
C LEU A 20 9.56 -11.89 16.66
N GLU A 21 9.92 -13.01 17.28
CA GLU A 21 9.08 -13.71 18.26
C GLU A 21 8.84 -12.90 19.54
N GLN A 22 9.79 -12.03 19.91
CA GLN A 22 9.71 -11.16 21.09
C GLN A 22 9.03 -9.81 20.82
N ALA A 23 8.76 -9.47 19.55
CA ALA A 23 8.18 -8.20 19.18
C ALA A 23 6.75 -8.05 19.72
N ASP A 24 6.38 -6.81 20.08
CA ASP A 24 5.01 -6.50 20.52
C ASP A 24 4.05 -6.41 19.33
N TRP A 25 3.64 -7.57 18.82
CA TRP A 25 2.74 -7.70 17.69
C TRP A 25 1.38 -7.06 17.93
N LYS A 26 0.92 -6.93 19.19
CA LYS A 26 -0.35 -6.26 19.50
C LYS A 26 -0.30 -4.78 19.12
N ILE A 27 0.87 -4.15 19.23
CA ILE A 27 1.07 -2.75 18.85
C ILE A 27 1.47 -2.62 17.37
N ILE A 28 2.31 -3.52 16.86
CA ILE A 28 2.86 -3.44 15.50
C ILE A 28 1.80 -3.79 14.45
N PHE A 29 1.06 -4.88 14.65
CA PHE A 29 0.15 -5.43 13.63
C PHE A 29 -0.93 -4.44 13.18
N PRO A 30 -1.66 -3.73 14.06
CA PRO A 30 -2.66 -2.74 13.62
C PRO A 30 -2.06 -1.60 12.78
N LYS A 31 -0.81 -1.19 13.09
CA LYS A 31 -0.11 -0.15 12.31
C LYS A 31 0.25 -0.64 10.92
N LEU A 32 0.61 -1.92 10.79
CA LEU A 32 0.92 -2.54 9.51
C LEU A 32 -0.35 -2.72 8.67
N ILE A 33 -1.45 -3.17 9.26
CA ILE A 33 -2.75 -3.28 8.56
C ILE A 33 -3.21 -1.93 8.02
N TRP A 34 -3.16 -0.88 8.85
CA TRP A 34 -3.51 0.47 8.41
C TRP A 34 -2.60 0.96 7.27
N PHE A 35 -1.30 0.67 7.35
CA PHE A 35 -0.36 1.03 6.30
C PHE A 35 -0.62 0.25 5.01
N ALA A 36 -0.79 -1.06 5.08
CA ALA A 36 -1.09 -1.92 3.94
C ALA A 36 -2.38 -1.48 3.25
N LYS A 37 -3.44 -1.18 4.01
CA LYS A 37 -4.68 -0.62 3.49
C LYS A 37 -4.45 0.67 2.70
N ASN A 38 -3.71 1.61 3.26
CA ASN A 38 -3.40 2.86 2.55
C ASN A 38 -2.58 2.61 1.28
N GLN A 39 -1.76 1.56 1.22
CA GLN A 39 -1.05 1.21 -0.01
C GLN A 39 -2.00 0.56 -1.02
N SER A 40 -2.82 -0.40 -0.61
CA SER A 40 -3.84 -1.02 -1.48
C SER A 40 -4.78 0.03 -2.09
N ASP A 41 -5.27 0.97 -1.27
CA ASP A 41 -6.18 2.04 -1.69
C ASP A 41 -5.53 2.95 -2.76
N LYS A 42 -4.22 3.21 -2.65
CA LYS A 42 -3.49 4.02 -3.64
C LYS A 42 -3.42 3.40 -5.03
N PHE A 43 -3.57 2.08 -5.13
CA PHE A 43 -3.49 1.37 -6.42
C PHE A 43 -4.84 0.83 -6.86
N TYR A 44 -5.90 1.08 -6.08
CA TYR A 44 -7.26 0.72 -6.44
C TYR A 44 -7.69 1.31 -7.79
N TRP A 45 -7.21 2.51 -8.14
CA TRP A 45 -7.51 3.15 -9.42
C TRP A 45 -6.90 2.43 -10.65
N LEU A 46 -5.91 1.56 -10.46
CA LEU A 46 -5.35 0.73 -11.54
C LEU A 46 -6.25 -0.46 -11.92
N GLY A 47 -7.40 -0.61 -11.24
CA GLY A 47 -8.59 -1.23 -11.83
C GLY A 47 -8.68 -2.75 -11.84
N THR A 48 -7.66 -3.50 -11.40
CA THR A 48 -7.69 -4.97 -11.63
C THR A 48 -7.29 -5.87 -10.46
N ARG A 49 -6.71 -5.36 -9.36
CA ARG A 49 -6.41 -6.22 -8.19
C ARG A 49 -6.70 -5.53 -6.87
N HIS A 50 -7.61 -6.14 -6.10
CA HIS A 50 -7.87 -5.75 -4.73
C HIS A 50 -6.89 -6.49 -3.81
N PHE A 51 -5.87 -5.80 -3.30
CA PHE A 51 -5.00 -6.36 -2.28
C PHE A 51 -5.69 -6.32 -0.93
N GLN A 52 -5.94 -7.47 -0.32
CA GLN A 52 -6.37 -7.48 1.08
C GLN A 52 -5.19 -7.05 1.96
N PRO A 53 -5.37 -6.04 2.85
CA PRO A 53 -4.29 -5.56 3.70
C PRO A 53 -3.67 -6.65 4.57
N GLN A 54 -4.49 -7.60 5.03
CA GLN A 54 -4.09 -8.74 5.85
C GLN A 54 -3.08 -9.62 5.12
N ASP A 55 -3.35 -9.96 3.86
CA ASP A 55 -2.50 -10.82 3.04
C ASP A 55 -1.12 -10.18 2.85
N LEU A 56 -1.06 -8.88 2.54
CA LEU A 56 0.20 -8.14 2.40
C LEU A 56 1.02 -8.13 3.70
N VAL A 57 0.35 -7.95 4.85
CA VAL A 57 1.02 -7.95 6.15
C VAL A 57 1.52 -9.35 6.49
N GLN A 58 0.70 -10.38 6.25
CA GLN A 58 1.07 -11.77 6.50
C GLN A 58 2.25 -12.19 5.64
N GLU A 59 2.24 -11.87 4.35
CA GLU A 59 3.35 -12.15 3.44
C GLU A 59 4.63 -11.43 3.87
N ALA A 60 4.53 -10.15 4.27
CA ALA A 60 5.67 -9.40 4.78
C ALA A 60 6.27 -10.03 6.05
N ILE A 61 5.44 -10.52 6.95
CA ILE A 61 5.86 -11.24 8.15
C ILE A 61 6.51 -12.58 7.75
N SER A 62 5.88 -13.37 6.88
CA SER A 62 6.43 -14.64 6.38
C SER A 62 7.81 -14.44 5.76
N LEU A 63 8.01 -13.41 4.93
CA LEU A 63 9.31 -13.07 4.37
C LEU A 63 10.34 -12.70 5.45
N ALA A 64 9.93 -11.97 6.49
CA ALA A 64 10.78 -11.63 7.62
C ALA A 64 11.18 -12.85 8.45
N PHE A 65 10.32 -13.87 8.53
CA PHE A 65 10.59 -15.16 9.20
C PHE A 65 11.33 -16.18 8.32
N GLY A 66 11.62 -15.84 7.07
CA GLY A 66 12.27 -16.74 6.11
C GLY A 66 11.35 -17.83 5.55
N CYS A 67 10.03 -17.63 5.64
CA CYS A 67 9.00 -18.57 5.17
C CYS A 67 8.31 -18.09 3.88
N GLY A 68 8.98 -17.26 3.07
CA GLY A 68 8.42 -16.82 1.78
C GLY A 68 8.42 -17.93 0.74
N GLU A 69 7.55 -17.80 -0.26
CA GLU A 69 7.50 -18.71 -1.40
C GLU A 69 8.85 -18.77 -2.13
N ASN A 70 9.20 -19.96 -2.64
CA ASN A 70 10.47 -20.22 -3.34
C ASN A 70 11.72 -19.90 -2.50
N GLY A 71 11.61 -19.97 -1.17
CA GLY A 71 12.71 -19.66 -0.26
C GLY A 71 13.07 -18.17 -0.23
N LYS A 72 12.16 -17.29 -0.66
CA LYS A 72 12.35 -15.85 -0.52
C LYS A 72 12.32 -15.47 0.97
N TYR A 73 13.22 -14.59 1.36
CA TYR A 73 13.28 -14.05 2.71
C TYR A 73 13.81 -12.61 2.70
N ARG A 74 13.61 -11.90 3.81
CA ARG A 74 14.21 -10.58 4.03
C ARG A 74 14.76 -10.50 5.44
N ASN A 75 16.07 -10.35 5.54
CA ASN A 75 16.75 -10.16 6.81
C ASN A 75 16.52 -8.72 7.29
N TRP A 76 16.01 -8.59 8.51
CA TRP A 76 15.89 -7.31 9.20
C TRP A 76 17.26 -6.79 9.62
N ASN A 77 17.75 -5.75 8.95
CA ASN A 77 18.97 -5.05 9.34
C ASN A 77 18.65 -3.84 10.22
N LYS A 78 19.04 -3.90 11.50
CA LYS A 78 18.76 -2.86 12.50
C LYS A 78 19.53 -1.56 12.32
N ASP A 79 20.71 -1.61 11.70
CA ASP A 79 21.52 -0.42 11.46
C ASP A 79 20.80 0.52 10.48
N TYR A 80 20.08 -0.06 9.51
CA TYR A 80 19.27 0.68 8.55
C TYR A 80 17.82 0.88 9.01
N TYR A 81 17.26 -0.08 9.74
CA TYR A 81 15.88 -0.03 10.23
C TYR A 81 15.84 -0.34 11.73
N PRO A 82 16.08 0.64 12.61
CA PRO A 82 16.09 0.40 14.06
C PRO A 82 14.75 -0.11 14.62
N ASP A 83 13.64 0.19 13.94
CA ASP A 83 12.28 -0.22 14.30
C ASP A 83 11.73 -1.27 13.32
N LEU A 84 11.24 -2.38 13.88
CA LEU A 84 10.66 -3.49 13.13
C LEU A 84 9.46 -3.04 12.28
N THR A 85 8.64 -2.12 12.80
CA THR A 85 7.48 -1.60 12.07
C THR A 85 7.91 -0.94 10.76
N SER A 86 9.00 -0.17 10.80
CA SER A 86 9.56 0.54 9.66
C SER A 86 10.16 -0.42 8.62
N PHE A 87 10.86 -1.46 9.09
CA PHE A 87 11.32 -2.54 8.22
C PHE A 87 10.17 -3.22 7.49
N LEU A 88 9.15 -3.68 8.22
CA LEU A 88 8.00 -4.40 7.63
C LEU A 88 7.18 -3.51 6.68
N LYS A 89 7.05 -2.21 6.95
CA LYS A 89 6.46 -1.25 6.00
C LYS A 89 7.24 -1.19 4.69
N GLY A 90 8.57 -1.26 4.75
CA GLY A 90 9.43 -1.36 3.58
C GLY A 90 9.18 -2.63 2.78
N VAL A 91 9.04 -3.76 3.46
CA VAL A 91 8.69 -5.06 2.83
C VAL A 91 7.33 -4.99 2.14
N ILE A 92 6.29 -4.52 2.84
CA ILE A 92 4.93 -4.35 2.28
C ILE A 92 4.97 -3.47 1.03
N LYS A 93 5.67 -2.32 1.09
CA LYS A 93 5.81 -1.43 -0.06
C LYS A 93 6.46 -2.16 -1.25
N SER A 94 7.47 -3.00 -0.99
CA SER A 94 8.13 -3.78 -2.04
C SER A 94 7.23 -4.86 -2.64
N ILE A 95 6.42 -5.56 -1.84
CA ILE A 95 5.43 -6.54 -2.33
C ILE A 95 4.46 -5.84 -3.28
N VAL A 96 3.87 -4.74 -2.82
CA VAL A 96 2.90 -3.96 -3.62
C VAL A 96 3.54 -3.44 -4.90
N SER A 97 4.76 -2.89 -4.86
CA SER A 97 5.48 -2.43 -6.06
C SER A 97 5.67 -3.54 -7.08
N HIS A 98 6.12 -4.71 -6.63
CA HIS A 98 6.37 -5.86 -7.50
C HIS A 98 5.09 -6.36 -8.17
N GLU A 99 3.99 -6.42 -7.41
CA GLU A 99 2.70 -6.82 -7.95
C GLU A 99 2.16 -5.82 -8.97
N ILE A 100 2.40 -4.52 -8.78
CA ILE A 100 2.03 -3.48 -9.75
C ILE A 100 2.88 -3.58 -11.01
N GLU A 101 4.19 -3.77 -10.88
CA GLU A 101 5.08 -3.98 -12.02
C GLU A 101 4.59 -5.16 -12.86
N HIS A 102 4.26 -6.29 -12.24
CA HIS A 102 3.67 -7.44 -12.93
C HIS A 102 2.36 -7.09 -13.65
N ILE A 103 1.48 -6.29 -13.04
CA ILE A 103 0.21 -5.87 -13.66
C ILE A 103 0.46 -4.92 -14.84
N MET A 104 1.43 -4.00 -14.73
CA MET A 104 1.77 -3.04 -15.78
C MET A 104 2.56 -3.67 -16.93
N GLU A 105 3.33 -4.72 -16.66
CA GLU A 105 4.09 -5.48 -17.65
C GLU A 105 3.22 -6.40 -18.50
N PHE A 106 1.95 -6.65 -18.13
CA PHE A 106 1.00 -7.24 -19.07
C PHE A 106 0.74 -6.25 -20.22
N PRO A 107 1.23 -6.55 -21.43
CA PRO A 107 1.22 -5.58 -22.49
C PRO A 107 -0.21 -5.32 -22.94
N HIS A 108 -0.53 -4.05 -23.21
CA HIS A 108 -1.67 -3.63 -24.05
C HIS A 108 -1.68 -4.26 -25.47
N ASN A 109 -0.75 -5.18 -25.77
CA ASN A 109 -0.62 -5.89 -27.03
C ASN A 109 -1.17 -7.34 -26.98
N ALA A 110 -1.77 -7.79 -25.88
CA ALA A 110 -2.42 -9.11 -25.81
C ALA A 110 -3.81 -9.17 -26.51
N ILE A 111 -4.13 -8.16 -27.33
CA ILE A 111 -5.27 -8.18 -28.26
C ILE A 111 -4.72 -7.97 -29.68
N GLU A 112 -3.94 -8.91 -30.18
CA GLU A 112 -3.98 -9.19 -31.62
C GLU A 112 -5.08 -10.25 -31.83
N PRO A 113 -6.10 -9.99 -32.68
CA PRO A 113 -7.05 -11.01 -33.08
C PRO A 113 -6.39 -11.86 -34.18
N THR A 114 -5.34 -12.59 -33.84
CA THR A 114 -4.78 -13.61 -34.72
C THR A 114 -5.53 -14.90 -34.42
N GLY A 115 -6.59 -15.11 -35.19
CA GLY A 115 -7.28 -16.38 -35.21
C GLY A 115 -6.31 -17.47 -35.62
N ASP A 116 -6.00 -18.38 -34.71
CA ASP A 116 -5.89 -19.78 -35.07
C ASP A 116 -6.18 -20.68 -33.87
N LYS A 117 -6.76 -21.84 -34.18
CA LYS A 117 -7.31 -22.81 -33.23
C LYS A 117 -6.20 -23.64 -32.58
N THR A 118 -6.59 -24.34 -31.50
CA THR A 118 -5.92 -25.43 -30.75
C THR A 118 -5.01 -24.94 -29.61
N SER A 119 -4.99 -25.49 -28.41
CA SER A 119 -5.71 -26.60 -27.73
C SER A 119 -5.39 -26.51 -26.22
N ASP A 120 -6.35 -26.89 -25.38
CA ASP A 120 -6.18 -27.49 -24.05
C ASP A 120 -5.26 -26.82 -23.01
N PHE A 121 -5.82 -25.87 -22.26
CA PHE A 121 -5.46 -25.68 -20.85
C PHE A 121 -6.70 -25.24 -20.04
N ILE A 122 -7.60 -26.18 -19.75
CA ILE A 122 -8.62 -26.00 -18.72
C ILE A 122 -8.00 -26.48 -17.41
N GLY A 123 -7.41 -25.54 -16.67
CA GLY A 123 -7.16 -25.74 -15.25
C GLY A 123 -8.50 -25.65 -14.52
N GLU A 124 -9.15 -26.78 -14.30
CA GLU A 124 -10.29 -26.90 -13.38
C GLU A 124 -9.84 -26.49 -11.98
N SER A 125 -10.02 -25.21 -11.63
CA SER A 125 -9.99 -24.76 -10.26
C SER A 125 -11.20 -25.37 -9.54
N ALA A 126 -10.93 -26.26 -8.60
CA ALA A 126 -11.96 -26.93 -7.80
C ALA A 126 -12.94 -25.92 -7.19
N PRO A 127 -14.27 -26.14 -7.28
CA PRO A 127 -15.31 -25.23 -6.78
C PRO A 127 -15.30 -25.05 -5.25
N GLU A 128 -14.52 -25.86 -4.53
CA GLU A 128 -14.40 -25.82 -3.07
C GLU A 128 -13.54 -24.65 -2.58
N ALA A 129 -12.50 -24.24 -3.33
CA ALA A 129 -11.65 -23.10 -2.94
C ALA A 129 -12.37 -21.75 -3.07
N LYS A 130 -13.33 -21.65 -4.01
CA LYS A 130 -14.13 -20.44 -4.24
C LYS A 130 -15.14 -20.18 -3.11
N ASN A 131 -15.72 -21.25 -2.56
CA ASN A 131 -16.68 -21.17 -1.45
C ASN A 131 -16.03 -20.78 -0.12
N ILE A 132 -14.77 -21.15 0.13
CA ILE A 132 -14.03 -20.73 1.33
C ILE A 132 -13.71 -19.22 1.28
N TYR A 133 -13.39 -18.71 0.09
CA TYR A 133 -13.09 -17.28 -0.12
C TYR A 133 -14.33 -16.39 0.05
N ASP A 134 -15.51 -16.83 -0.44
CA ASP A 134 -16.77 -16.11 -0.23
C ASP A 134 -17.25 -16.16 1.23
N ALA A 135 -16.98 -17.26 1.95
CA ALA A 135 -17.30 -17.37 3.38
C ALA A 135 -16.40 -16.49 4.27
N LEU A 136 -15.11 -16.35 3.94
CA LEU A 136 -14.15 -15.49 4.64
C LEU A 136 -14.24 -14.01 4.24
N SER A 137 -14.76 -13.70 3.05
CA SER A 137 -15.03 -12.34 2.55
C SER A 137 -16.40 -11.81 2.97
N SER A 138 -17.10 -12.52 3.86
CA SER A 138 -18.34 -12.03 4.48
C SER A 138 -18.03 -10.85 5.41
N ASN A 139 -17.86 -9.67 4.80
CA ASN A 139 -17.93 -8.40 5.49
C ASN A 139 -19.27 -8.39 6.24
N SER A 140 -19.25 -8.43 7.57
CA SER A 140 -20.47 -8.31 8.36
C SER A 140 -21.23 -7.06 7.90
N PRO A 141 -22.58 -7.07 7.87
CA PRO A 141 -23.37 -5.86 7.68
C PRO A 141 -22.92 -4.69 8.58
N GLU A 142 -22.37 -5.01 9.76
CA GLU A 142 -21.81 -4.04 10.72
C GLU A 142 -20.51 -3.39 10.21
N ASP A 143 -19.60 -4.16 9.61
CA ASP A 143 -18.36 -3.64 8.99
C ASP A 143 -18.66 -2.73 7.80
N ASN A 144 -19.72 -3.03 7.05
CA ASN A 144 -20.18 -2.20 5.95
C ASN A 144 -20.79 -0.87 6.44
N PHE A 145 -21.44 -0.89 7.60
CA PHE A 145 -22.03 0.31 8.20
C PHE A 145 -20.96 1.29 8.67
N GLU A 146 -19.96 0.83 9.43
CA GLU A 146 -18.85 1.67 9.90
C GLU A 146 -18.03 2.27 8.74
N ARG A 147 -17.80 1.48 7.68
CA ARG A 147 -17.11 1.95 6.47
C ARG A 147 -17.90 3.04 5.74
N ASN A 148 -19.22 2.89 5.64
CA ASN A 148 -20.08 3.86 4.97
C ASN A 148 -20.17 5.18 5.74
N GLU A 149 -20.22 5.12 7.06
CA GLU A 149 -20.25 6.33 7.89
C GLU A 149 -18.93 7.09 7.83
N ILE A 150 -17.79 6.39 7.90
CA ILE A 150 -16.47 6.99 7.71
C ILE A 150 -16.34 7.61 6.31
N LYS A 151 -16.77 6.90 5.25
CA LYS A 151 -16.79 7.43 3.88
C LYS A 151 -17.62 8.70 3.76
N LYS A 152 -18.79 8.75 4.43
CA LYS A 152 -19.68 9.92 4.43
C LYS A 152 -19.05 11.12 5.14
N VAL A 153 -18.40 10.90 6.29
CA VAL A 153 -17.69 11.98 7.00
C VAL A 153 -16.49 12.47 6.18
N LEU A 154 -15.74 11.57 5.54
CA LEU A 154 -14.62 11.93 4.69
C LEU A 154 -15.06 12.67 3.43
N SER A 155 -16.13 12.25 2.76
CA SER A 155 -16.62 12.90 1.55
C SER A 155 -17.04 14.34 1.80
N VAL A 156 -17.70 14.63 2.93
CA VAL A 156 -18.07 16.00 3.33
C VAL A 156 -16.80 16.86 3.57
N ARG A 157 -15.77 16.29 4.21
CA ARG A 157 -14.51 17.00 4.46
C ARG A 157 -13.73 17.26 3.18
N VAL A 158 -13.69 16.29 2.27
CA VAL A 158 -13.05 16.43 0.96
C VAL A 158 -13.78 17.48 0.12
N ALA A 159 -15.11 17.43 0.06
CA ALA A 159 -15.91 18.42 -0.66
C ALA A 159 -15.69 19.85 -0.13
N LYS A 160 -15.64 20.01 1.21
CA LYS A 160 -15.35 21.30 1.84
C LYS A 160 -13.91 21.78 1.60
N LEU A 161 -12.95 20.86 1.52
CA LEU A 161 -11.59 21.21 1.16
C LEU A 161 -11.49 21.66 -0.31
N LYS A 162 -12.18 20.97 -1.22
CA LYS A 162 -12.28 21.36 -2.64
C LYS A 162 -12.94 22.74 -2.81
N SER A 163 -14.02 23.02 -2.09
CA SER A 163 -14.66 24.35 -2.15
C SER A 163 -13.78 25.48 -1.58
N LEU A 164 -12.87 25.16 -0.66
CA LEU A 164 -11.88 26.12 -0.16
C LEU A 164 -10.67 26.29 -1.09
N ALA A 165 -10.44 25.33 -1.98
CA ALA A 165 -9.46 25.45 -3.07
C ALA A 165 -10.05 26.22 -4.26
N ALA A 166 -11.38 26.32 -4.38
CA ALA A 166 -12.06 27.05 -5.44
C ALA A 166 -11.53 28.49 -5.57
N GLY A 167 -10.95 28.81 -6.73
CA GLY A 167 -10.36 30.12 -7.04
C GLY A 167 -8.88 30.26 -6.66
N ASP A 168 -8.24 29.19 -6.19
CA ASP A 168 -6.79 29.06 -6.02
C ASP A 168 -6.30 27.95 -6.95
N GLU A 169 -6.04 28.31 -8.22
CA GLU A 169 -5.68 27.39 -9.30
C GLU A 169 -4.51 26.46 -8.94
N GLU A 170 -3.51 26.99 -8.24
CA GLU A 170 -2.35 26.20 -7.79
C GLU A 170 -2.77 25.13 -6.78
N MET A 171 -3.68 25.47 -5.87
CA MET A 171 -4.17 24.56 -4.85
C MET A 171 -5.07 23.49 -5.47
N GLU A 172 -5.92 23.86 -6.42
CA GLU A 172 -6.75 22.93 -7.18
C GLU A 172 -5.89 21.90 -7.91
N LEU A 173 -4.85 22.34 -8.60
CA LEU A 173 -3.96 21.45 -9.36
C LEU A 173 -3.24 20.45 -8.43
N VAL A 174 -2.75 20.91 -7.27
CA VAL A 174 -2.14 20.01 -6.27
C VAL A 174 -3.16 19.05 -5.65
N MET A 175 -4.41 19.48 -5.49
CA MET A 175 -5.50 18.61 -5.02
C MET A 175 -5.86 17.54 -6.05
N MET A 176 -5.84 17.86 -7.35
CA MET A 176 -6.02 16.87 -8.42
C MET A 176 -4.90 15.81 -8.37
N CYS A 177 -3.64 16.23 -8.17
CA CYS A 177 -2.55 15.27 -7.98
C CYS A 177 -2.80 14.30 -6.82
N PHE A 178 -3.39 14.75 -5.71
CA PHE A 178 -3.75 13.85 -4.61
C PHE A 178 -4.87 12.88 -4.97
N ASP A 179 -5.86 13.32 -5.75
CA ASP A 179 -6.92 12.45 -6.28
C ASP A 179 -6.32 11.38 -7.21
N ASP A 180 -5.28 11.72 -7.98
CA ASP A 180 -4.52 10.81 -8.86
C ASP A 180 -3.48 9.95 -8.08
N GLY A 181 -3.45 10.01 -6.75
CA GLY A 181 -2.52 9.26 -5.90
C GLY A 181 -1.09 9.81 -5.85
N ILE A 182 -0.80 10.91 -6.55
CA ILE A 182 0.50 11.59 -6.57
C ILE A 182 0.63 12.43 -5.30
N SER A 183 1.44 11.96 -4.35
CA SER A 183 1.50 12.55 -3.00
C SER A 183 2.86 13.11 -2.60
N THR A 184 3.92 12.80 -3.34
CA THR A 184 5.25 13.33 -3.00
C THR A 184 5.48 14.70 -3.68
N PRO A 185 6.10 15.68 -3.00
CA PRO A 185 6.33 17.00 -3.57
C PRO A 185 7.13 16.99 -4.88
N ARG A 186 8.04 16.02 -5.06
CA ARG A 186 8.82 15.86 -6.29
C ARG A 186 7.97 15.37 -7.46
N GLU A 187 7.10 14.39 -7.23
CA GLU A 187 6.20 13.90 -8.28
C GLU A 187 5.15 14.94 -8.65
N ILE A 188 4.59 15.66 -7.66
CA ILE A 188 3.66 16.77 -7.89
C ILE A 188 4.35 17.88 -8.69
N ALA A 189 5.59 18.25 -8.33
CA ALA A 189 6.37 19.22 -9.09
C ALA A 189 6.55 18.78 -10.56
N LYS A 190 6.86 17.50 -10.79
CA LYS A 190 6.97 16.92 -12.14
C LYS A 190 5.64 16.97 -12.90
N ALA A 191 4.52 16.65 -12.25
CA ALA A 191 3.19 16.60 -12.88
C ALA A 191 2.64 18.00 -13.20
N THR A 192 2.93 18.98 -12.35
CA THR A 192 2.39 20.36 -12.46
C THR A 192 3.31 21.33 -13.17
N GLY A 193 4.60 20.98 -13.35
CA GLY A 193 5.63 21.88 -13.86
C GLY A 193 6.09 22.95 -12.86
N TYR A 194 5.60 22.91 -11.61
CA TYR A 194 6.06 23.81 -10.54
C TYR A 194 7.37 23.35 -9.92
N ASP A 195 8.11 24.27 -9.31
CA ASP A 195 9.25 23.91 -8.50
C ASP A 195 8.81 23.27 -7.17
N VAL A 196 9.67 22.40 -6.63
CA VAL A 196 9.39 21.65 -5.40
C VAL A 196 9.12 22.58 -4.20
N SER A 197 9.77 23.75 -4.15
CA SER A 197 9.58 24.71 -3.04
C SER A 197 8.19 25.35 -3.08
N ARG A 198 7.70 25.69 -4.27
CA ARG A 198 6.32 26.15 -4.50
C ARG A 198 5.30 25.08 -4.09
N ILE A 199 5.55 23.81 -4.43
CA ILE A 199 4.70 22.70 -3.96
C ILE A 199 4.64 22.64 -2.42
N TYR A 200 5.78 22.74 -1.73
CA TYR A 200 5.78 22.79 -0.27
C TYR A 200 4.95 23.94 0.30
N ASN A 201 5.02 25.12 -0.33
CA ASN A 201 4.22 26.27 0.07
C ASN A 201 2.72 26.03 -0.13
N ILE A 202 2.31 25.48 -1.27
CA ILE A 202 0.91 25.12 -1.56
C ILE A 202 0.41 24.10 -0.54
N ILE A 203 1.17 23.02 -0.29
CA ILE A 203 0.83 22.00 0.73
C ILE A 203 0.70 22.63 2.13
N LYS A 204 1.56 23.59 2.47
CA LYS A 204 1.47 24.33 3.74
C LYS A 204 0.18 25.17 3.81
N ARG A 205 -0.25 25.81 2.71
CA ARG A 205 -1.54 26.52 2.65
C ARG A 205 -2.72 25.55 2.82
N ILE A 206 -2.71 24.41 2.14
CA ILE A 206 -3.72 23.34 2.27
C ILE A 206 -3.84 22.90 3.74
N LYS A 207 -2.70 22.58 4.38
CA LYS A 207 -2.66 22.17 5.80
C LYS A 207 -3.25 23.23 6.73
N ARG A 208 -2.99 24.53 6.48
CA ARG A 208 -3.58 25.63 7.27
C ARG A 208 -5.10 25.68 7.09
N LYS A 209 -5.61 25.58 5.85
CA LYS A 209 -7.06 25.52 5.59
C LYS A 209 -7.72 24.32 6.27
N ILE A 210 -7.11 23.15 6.23
CA ILE A 210 -7.61 21.94 6.94
C ILE A 210 -7.71 22.17 8.46
N LYS A 211 -6.72 22.82 9.08
CA LYS A 211 -6.79 23.15 10.52
C LYS A 211 -7.99 24.04 10.84
N ASN A 212 -8.29 25.01 9.99
CA ASN A 212 -9.44 25.90 10.18
C ASN A 212 -10.78 25.16 10.06
N ILE A 213 -10.88 24.12 9.22
CA ILE A 213 -12.08 23.26 9.15
C ILE A 213 -12.31 22.51 10.46
N LYS A 214 -11.23 22.02 11.10
CA LYS A 214 -11.31 21.28 12.37
C LYS A 214 -11.75 22.18 13.55
N LEU A 215 -11.38 23.46 13.53
CA LEU A 215 -11.71 24.42 14.59
C LEU A 215 -13.16 24.91 14.56
N LEU A 216 -13.85 24.81 13.42
CA LEU A 216 -15.25 25.25 13.27
C LEU A 216 -16.29 24.20 13.72
N GLN A 217 -15.85 23.09 14.32
CA GLN A 217 -16.72 21.98 14.74
C GLN A 217 -16.63 21.69 16.26
N GLN A 218 -16.07 22.61 17.05
CA GLN A 218 -16.14 22.64 18.51
C GLN A 218 -17.03 23.81 18.93
#